data_AF-A0A4P9Z0Z2-F1
#
_entry.id   AF-A0A4P9Z0Z2-F1
#
_cell.length_a   1.000
_cell.length_b   1.000
_cell.length_c   1.000
_cell.angle_alpha   90.00
_cell.angle_beta   90.00
_cell.angle_gamma   90.00
#
_symmetry.space_group_name_H-M   'P 1'
#
loop_
_entity.id
_entity.type
_entity.pdbx_description
1 polymer ?
#
loop_
_entity_poly.entity_id
_entity_poly.type
_entity_poly.pdbx_seq_one_letter_code
_entity_poly.pdbx_strand_id
1 'polypeptide(L)'
;MPTAVSPTAVARSASTHSLPSRTGQPAFRREQFQFLPRIAHILDLIASDGSTIEIAKATAELNDNFQRCLQILESLPGADLTREDQQQRLAERTAELAQKREQLDTYAKLATLNWSIATPKTDAPVKAEPGMQQEPPTHPDADASAPSAMAVEEAGASTANDIDPIVSIMDEDDDIDI
;
A
#
# COMPACT_ATOMS: atom_id res chain seq x y z
N MET A 1 17.76 -43.02 -35.94
CA MET A 1 17.33 -42.59 -34.60
C MET A 1 17.90 -41.20 -34.33
N PRO A 2 17.19 -40.11 -34.66
CA PRO A 2 17.56 -38.78 -34.21
C PRO A 2 16.76 -38.35 -32.97
N THR A 3 17.49 -37.91 -31.95
CA THR A 3 17.01 -37.32 -30.69
C THR A 3 16.55 -35.89 -30.94
N ALA A 4 15.32 -35.54 -30.53
CA ALA A 4 14.80 -34.17 -30.61
C ALA A 4 14.69 -33.55 -29.21
N VAL A 5 15.19 -32.32 -29.14
CA VAL A 5 15.45 -31.43 -28.01
C VAL A 5 14.18 -30.89 -27.35
N SER A 6 14.17 -30.85 -26.01
CA SER A 6 13.14 -30.20 -25.20
C SER A 6 13.25 -28.66 -25.25
N PRO A 7 12.12 -27.92 -25.29
CA PRO A 7 12.13 -26.46 -25.18
C PRO A 7 12.24 -26.01 -23.71
N THR A 8 13.25 -25.18 -23.44
CA THR A 8 13.43 -24.44 -22.19
C THR A 8 12.36 -23.35 -22.06
N ALA A 9 11.41 -23.54 -21.14
CA ALA A 9 10.42 -22.53 -20.80
C ALA A 9 11.09 -21.41 -19.98
N VAL A 10 11.19 -20.21 -20.58
CA VAL A 10 11.60 -18.99 -19.90
C VAL A 10 10.47 -18.57 -18.97
N ALA A 11 10.65 -18.82 -17.68
CA ALA A 11 9.77 -18.31 -16.63
C ALA A 11 9.87 -16.79 -16.59
N ARG A 12 8.83 -16.10 -17.07
CA ARG A 12 8.64 -14.66 -16.87
C ARG A 12 8.26 -14.43 -15.41
N SER A 13 9.17 -13.84 -14.63
CA SER A 13 8.88 -13.34 -13.29
C SER A 13 7.84 -12.23 -13.38
N ALA A 14 6.60 -12.53 -13.00
CA ALA A 14 5.57 -11.53 -12.77
C ALA A 14 5.95 -10.76 -11.51
N SER A 15 6.40 -9.52 -11.69
CA SER A 15 6.65 -8.59 -10.59
C SER A 15 5.31 -8.12 -10.05
N THR A 16 4.77 -8.83 -9.06
CA THR A 16 3.58 -8.42 -8.30
C THR A 16 3.96 -7.22 -7.42
N HIS A 17 3.85 -6.02 -7.98
CA HIS A 17 3.96 -4.78 -7.23
C HIS A 17 2.69 -4.63 -6.38
N SER A 18 2.71 -5.19 -5.17
CA SER A 18 1.66 -4.96 -4.18
C SER A 18 1.66 -3.47 -3.82
N LEU A 19 0.56 -2.79 -4.12
CA LEU A 19 0.32 -1.42 -3.67
C LEU A 19 0.51 -1.35 -2.15
N PRO A 20 1.16 -0.29 -1.62
CA PRO A 20 1.23 -0.11 -0.17
C PRO A 20 -0.19 0.07 0.36
N SER A 21 -0.73 -0.96 1.01
CA SER A 21 -1.92 -0.86 1.83
C SER A 21 -1.63 0.18 2.91
N ARG A 22 -2.24 1.35 2.76
CA ARG A 22 -2.05 2.54 3.60
C ARG A 22 -2.55 2.20 5.01
N THR A 23 -1.64 1.72 5.84
CA THR A 23 -1.87 1.36 7.24
C THR A 23 -2.34 2.59 8.01
N GLY A 24 -3.65 2.67 8.31
CA GLY A 24 -4.20 3.73 9.17
C GLY A 24 -5.54 4.31 8.75
N GLN A 25 -6.12 3.94 7.60
CA GLN A 25 -7.49 4.39 7.28
C GLN A 25 -8.53 3.53 8.01
N PRO A 26 -9.54 4.15 8.66
CA PRO A 26 -10.64 3.39 9.25
C PRO A 26 -11.34 2.62 8.13
N ALA A 27 -11.34 1.29 8.24
CA ALA A 27 -11.92 0.43 7.22
C ALA A 27 -13.41 0.73 7.07
N PHE A 28 -13.84 1.09 5.86
CA PHE A 28 -15.24 1.29 5.52
C PHE A 28 -15.98 -0.05 5.66
N ARG A 29 -16.95 -0.12 6.59
CA ARG A 29 -17.77 -1.30 6.82
C ARG A 29 -19.24 -0.93 6.62
N ARG A 30 -19.91 -1.61 5.69
CA ARG A 30 -21.31 -1.33 5.32
C ARG A 30 -22.25 -1.47 6.52
N GLU A 31 -21.92 -2.35 7.45
CA GLU A 31 -22.68 -2.64 8.66
C GLU A 31 -22.77 -1.42 9.58
N GLN A 32 -21.78 -0.50 9.53
CA GLN A 32 -21.77 0.71 10.35
C GLN A 32 -22.82 1.73 9.89
N PHE A 33 -23.21 1.70 8.61
CA PHE A 33 -24.17 2.60 7.99
C PHE A 33 -25.63 2.09 8.06
N GLN A 34 -25.89 1.01 8.79
CA GLN A 34 -27.24 0.47 8.98
C GLN A 34 -27.94 1.17 10.15
N PHE A 35 -28.50 2.35 9.89
CA PHE A 35 -29.20 3.15 10.90
C PHE A 35 -30.66 2.72 11.11
N LEU A 36 -31.32 2.23 10.06
CA LEU A 36 -32.75 1.91 10.08
C LEU A 36 -33.14 0.89 11.17
N PRO A 37 -32.44 -0.25 11.35
CA PRO A 37 -32.79 -1.20 12.41
C PRO A 37 -32.66 -0.60 13.83
N ARG A 38 -31.68 0.29 14.02
CA ARG A 38 -31.47 0.98 15.32
C ARG A 38 -32.56 2.00 15.60
N ILE A 39 -32.98 2.75 14.57
CA ILE A 39 -34.09 3.70 14.69
C ILE A 39 -35.39 2.95 14.99
N ALA A 40 -35.65 1.85 14.30
CA ALA A 40 -36.82 1.00 14.58
C ALA A 40 -36.82 0.52 16.04
N HIS A 41 -35.67 0.04 16.55
CA HIS A 41 -35.55 -0.37 17.95
C HIS A 41 -35.84 0.78 18.94
N ILE A 42 -35.37 2.00 18.67
CA ILE A 42 -35.68 3.17 19.49
C ILE A 42 -37.17 3.49 19.47
N LEU A 43 -37.81 3.42 18.30
CA LEU A 43 -39.26 3.62 18.16
C LEU A 43 -40.04 2.55 18.92
N ASP A 44 -39.60 1.30 18.89
CA ASP A 44 -40.20 0.21 19.66
C ASP A 44 -40.09 0.46 21.17
N LEU A 45 -38.90 0.90 21.65
CA LEU A 45 -38.70 1.27 23.05
C LEU A 45 -39.63 2.42 23.49
N ILE A 46 -39.86 3.40 22.61
CA ILE A 46 -40.82 4.49 22.88
C ILE A 46 -42.25 3.96 22.90
N ALA A 47 -42.62 3.10 21.96
CA ALA A 47 -43.97 2.54 21.85
C ALA A 47 -44.30 1.58 23.01
N SER A 48 -43.31 0.89 23.57
CA SER A 48 -43.48 -0.03 24.70
C SER A 48 -43.42 0.66 26.07
N ASP A 49 -43.42 2.00 26.12
CA ASP A 49 -43.24 2.81 27.34
C ASP A 49 -41.96 2.43 28.11
N GLY A 50 -40.89 2.16 27.34
CA GLY A 50 -39.58 1.76 27.84
C GLY A 50 -38.95 2.83 28.73
N SER A 51 -37.96 2.42 29.53
CA SER A 51 -37.28 3.35 30.43
C SER A 51 -36.65 4.50 29.65
N THR A 52 -36.87 5.74 30.11
CA THR A 52 -36.26 6.94 29.53
C THR A 52 -34.74 6.85 29.46
N ILE A 53 -34.12 6.10 30.38
CA ILE A 53 -32.68 5.82 30.41
C ILE A 53 -32.26 4.94 29.22
N GLU A 54 -33.05 3.92 28.89
CA GLU A 54 -32.75 3.01 27.77
C GLU A 54 -32.91 3.71 26.43
N ILE A 55 -33.95 4.54 26.28
CA ILE A 55 -34.15 5.38 25.09
C ILE A 55 -33.00 6.37 24.92
N ALA A 56 -32.59 7.05 26.00
CA ALA A 56 -31.47 7.99 25.98
C ALA A 56 -30.15 7.28 25.60
N LYS A 57 -29.90 6.09 26.13
CA LYS A 57 -28.72 5.29 25.81
C LYS A 57 -28.71 4.86 24.34
N ALA A 58 -29.81 4.30 23.84
CA ALA A 58 -29.93 3.87 22.44
C ALA A 58 -29.78 5.04 21.46
N THR A 59 -30.29 6.22 21.83
CA THR A 59 -30.14 7.45 21.04
C THR A 59 -28.70 7.97 21.05
N ALA A 60 -28.02 7.93 22.21
CA ALA A 60 -26.62 8.30 22.33
C ALA A 60 -25.73 7.38 21.48
N GLU A 61 -25.93 6.07 21.55
CA GLU A 61 -25.21 5.10 20.73
C GLU A 61 -25.45 5.29 19.22
N LEU A 62 -26.66 5.69 18.83
CA LEU A 62 -26.98 6.02 17.44
C LEU A 62 -26.21 7.28 17.00
N ASN A 63 -26.18 8.32 17.82
CA ASN A 63 -25.45 9.56 17.55
C ASN A 63 -23.94 9.32 17.43
N ASP A 64 -23.36 8.53 18.34
CA ASP A 64 -21.94 8.18 18.29
C ASP A 64 -21.59 7.42 17.00
N ASN A 65 -22.49 6.55 16.54
CA ASN A 65 -22.31 5.85 15.27
C ASN A 65 -22.40 6.81 14.07
N PHE A 66 -23.32 7.77 14.08
CA PHE A 66 -23.38 8.81 13.05
C PHE A 66 -22.08 9.62 12.99
N GLN A 67 -21.56 10.05 14.13
CA GLN A 67 -20.29 10.81 14.17
C GLN A 67 -19.13 9.97 13.63
N ARG A 68 -19.06 8.68 13.99
CA ARG A 68 -18.04 7.78 13.43
C ARG A 68 -18.16 7.64 11.92
N CYS A 69 -19.38 7.50 11.40
CA CYS A 69 -19.61 7.42 9.96
C CYS A 69 -19.23 8.71 9.23
N LEU A 70 -19.55 9.87 9.80
CA LEU A 70 -19.12 11.17 9.26
C LEU A 70 -17.60 11.27 9.22
N GLN A 71 -16.92 10.89 10.30
CA GLN A 71 -15.46 10.89 10.35
C GLN A 71 -14.85 9.96 9.28
N ILE A 72 -15.45 8.80 9.04
CA ILE A 72 -15.03 7.89 7.96
C ILE A 72 -15.20 8.58 6.61
N LEU A 73 -16.36 9.18 6.34
CA LEU A 73 -16.64 9.88 5.08
C LEU A 73 -15.70 11.06 4.85
N GLU A 74 -15.42 11.86 5.87
CA GLU A 74 -14.46 12.97 5.81
C GLU A 74 -13.01 12.49 5.59
N SER A 75 -12.68 11.29 6.07
CA SER A 75 -11.35 10.70 5.88
C SER A 75 -11.14 10.04 4.50
N LEU A 76 -12.19 9.92 3.69
CA LEU A 76 -12.11 9.32 2.36
C LEU A 76 -11.43 10.27 1.37
N PRO A 77 -10.30 9.88 0.76
CA PRO A 77 -9.59 10.71 -0.19
C PRO A 77 -10.44 10.87 -1.44
N GLY A 78 -10.68 12.11 -1.86
CA GLY A 78 -11.49 12.39 -3.04
C GLY A 78 -12.99 12.47 -2.78
N ALA A 79 -13.46 12.30 -1.53
CA ALA A 79 -14.87 12.49 -1.21
C ALA A 79 -15.35 13.95 -1.43
N ASP A 80 -14.42 14.90 -1.45
CA ASP A 80 -14.61 16.31 -1.77
C ASP A 80 -14.71 16.59 -3.28
N LEU A 81 -14.31 15.65 -4.12
CA LEU A 81 -14.23 15.80 -5.56
C LEU A 81 -15.47 15.20 -6.24
N THR A 82 -15.95 15.89 -7.28
CA THR A 82 -16.97 15.33 -8.16
C THR A 82 -16.43 14.13 -8.92
N ARG A 83 -17.33 13.28 -9.44
CA ARG A 83 -16.93 12.10 -10.22
C ARG A 83 -16.10 12.51 -11.43
N GLU A 84 -16.50 13.59 -12.09
CA GLU A 84 -15.83 14.16 -13.26
C GLU A 84 -14.42 14.61 -12.91
N ASP A 85 -14.25 15.33 -11.79
CA ASP A 85 -12.93 15.78 -11.32
C ASP A 85 -12.02 14.60 -10.95
N GLN A 86 -12.57 13.56 -10.32
CA GLN A 86 -11.82 12.34 -10.00
C GLN A 86 -11.32 11.65 -11.27
N GLN A 87 -12.18 11.53 -12.28
CA GLN A 87 -11.81 10.93 -13.57
C GLN A 87 -10.75 11.76 -14.31
N GLN A 88 -10.89 13.08 -14.32
CA GLN A 88 -9.90 13.97 -14.92
C GLN A 88 -8.53 13.82 -14.24
N ARG A 89 -8.49 13.89 -12.91
CA ARG A 89 -7.25 13.71 -12.15
C ARG A 89 -6.63 12.33 -12.37
N LEU A 90 -7.44 11.29 -12.47
CA LEU A 90 -6.97 9.94 -12.80
C LEU A 90 -6.33 9.91 -14.20
N ALA A 91 -6.96 10.53 -15.19
CA ALA A 91 -6.42 10.62 -16.55
C ALA A 91 -5.08 11.38 -16.59
N GLU A 92 -4.99 12.52 -15.90
CA GLU A 92 -3.75 13.30 -15.82
C GLU A 92 -2.61 12.51 -15.16
N ARG A 93 -2.90 11.84 -14.04
CA ARG A 93 -1.89 11.04 -13.32
C ARG A 93 -1.45 9.80 -14.09
N THR A 94 -2.36 9.16 -14.82
CA THR A 94 -2.01 8.00 -15.65
C THR A 94 -1.15 8.41 -16.84
N ALA A 95 -1.41 9.57 -17.46
CA ALA A 95 -0.56 10.14 -18.50
C ALA A 95 0.85 10.50 -17.98
N GLU A 96 0.93 11.14 -16.79
CA GLU A 96 2.20 11.46 -16.14
C GLU A 96 3.02 10.18 -15.85
N LEU A 97 2.38 9.14 -15.32
CA LEU A 97 3.02 7.84 -15.08
C LEU A 97 3.53 7.19 -16.36
N ALA A 98 2.77 7.26 -17.46
CA ALA A 98 3.19 6.74 -18.75
C ALA A 98 4.45 7.44 -19.25
N GLN A 99 4.49 8.77 -19.17
CA GLN A 99 5.67 9.56 -19.55
C GLN A 99 6.89 9.21 -18.69
N LYS A 100 6.71 9.07 -17.37
CA LYS A 100 7.81 8.70 -16.46
C LYS A 100 8.33 7.29 -16.74
N ARG A 101 7.45 6.35 -17.10
CA ARG A 101 7.85 5.00 -17.51
C ARG A 101 8.68 5.02 -18.79
N GLU A 102 8.28 5.80 -19.80
CA GLU A 102 9.05 5.95 -21.03
C GLU A 102 10.44 6.56 -20.78
N GLN A 103 10.51 7.59 -19.92
CA GLN A 103 11.78 8.16 -19.48
C GLN A 103 12.66 7.10 -18.80
N LEU A 104 12.12 6.30 -17.89
CA LEU A 104 12.88 5.22 -17.26
C LEU A 104 13.35 4.16 -18.27
N ASP A 105 12.51 3.78 -19.24
CA ASP A 105 12.89 2.84 -20.30
C ASP A 105 14.02 3.38 -21.18
N THR A 106 14.00 4.67 -21.52
CA THR A 106 15.10 5.30 -22.26
C THR A 106 16.40 5.33 -21.46
N TYR A 107 16.36 5.67 -20.17
CA TYR A 107 17.54 5.62 -19.31
C TYR A 107 18.07 4.20 -19.10
N ALA A 108 17.19 3.20 -18.95
CA ALA A 108 17.58 1.80 -18.82
C ALA A 108 18.35 1.29 -20.06
N LYS A 109 17.93 1.72 -21.26
CA LYS A 109 18.64 1.44 -22.52
C LYS A 109 20.02 2.12 -22.57
N LEU A 110 20.17 3.33 -22.03
CA LEU A 110 21.48 4.01 -21.97
C LEU A 110 22.42 3.37 -20.95
N ALA A 111 21.93 2.99 -19.78
CA ALA A 111 22.72 2.33 -18.74
C ALA A 111 23.29 0.98 -19.20
N THR A 112 22.51 0.23 -19.99
CA THR A 112 22.96 -1.04 -20.59
C THR A 112 23.98 -0.87 -21.72
N LEU A 113 24.15 0.33 -22.29
CA LEU A 113 25.26 0.61 -23.22
C LEU A 113 26.53 1.11 -22.49
N ASN A 114 26.41 1.69 -21.30
CA ASN A 114 27.53 2.37 -20.64
C ASN A 114 28.45 1.43 -19.82
N TRP A 115 27.97 0.26 -19.38
CA TRP A 115 28.81 -0.70 -18.63
C TRP A 115 29.87 -1.42 -19.48
N SER A 116 29.80 -1.34 -20.81
CA SER A 116 30.69 -2.09 -21.70
C SER A 116 31.98 -1.35 -22.10
N ILE A 117 32.22 -0.13 -21.59
CA ILE A 117 33.36 0.72 -22.00
C ILE A 117 34.53 0.72 -21.00
N ALA A 118 34.41 0.11 -19.82
CA ALA A 118 35.46 0.14 -18.80
C ALA A 118 36.01 -1.25 -18.44
N THR A 119 36.77 -1.87 -19.34
CA THR A 119 37.99 -2.60 -18.91
C THR A 119 39.13 -2.31 -19.88
N PRO A 120 39.89 -1.21 -19.70
CA PRO A 120 41.22 -1.16 -20.26
C PRO A 120 42.04 -2.28 -19.61
N LYS A 121 42.44 -3.22 -20.45
CA LYS A 121 43.39 -4.29 -20.18
C LYS A 121 44.73 -3.65 -19.78
N THR A 122 44.99 -3.56 -18.48
CA THR A 122 46.29 -3.15 -17.94
C THR A 122 47.29 -4.29 -18.14
N ASP A 123 47.82 -4.40 -19.35
CA ASP A 123 49.06 -5.13 -19.63
C ASP A 123 50.24 -4.21 -19.30
N ALA A 124 50.86 -4.36 -18.11
CA ALA A 124 52.32 -4.45 -17.97
C ALA A 124 52.74 -4.58 -16.48
N PRO A 125 53.80 -5.38 -16.19
CA PRO A 125 54.29 -5.70 -14.84
C PRO A 125 55.46 -4.80 -14.38
N VAL A 126 55.91 -5.02 -13.13
CA VAL A 126 57.17 -4.54 -12.49
C VAL A 126 57.03 -3.15 -11.83
N LYS A 127 57.40 -2.88 -10.56
CA LYS A 127 58.41 -3.42 -9.65
C LYS A 127 58.01 -3.13 -8.20
N ALA A 128 58.23 -4.08 -7.30
CA ALA A 128 58.25 -3.84 -5.87
C ALA A 128 59.51 -3.04 -5.48
N GLU A 129 59.39 -2.07 -4.58
CA GLU A 129 60.38 -1.81 -3.53
C GLU A 129 59.76 -1.05 -2.33
N PRO A 130 60.35 -1.20 -1.12
CA PRO A 130 59.68 -1.00 0.16
C PRO A 130 60.15 0.26 0.92
N GLY A 131 59.30 0.70 1.84
CA GLY A 131 59.71 1.47 3.02
C GLY A 131 59.49 2.98 2.94
N MET A 132 58.64 3.50 3.82
CA MET A 132 59.08 4.23 5.01
C MET A 132 57.92 4.42 5.97
N GLN A 133 58.22 4.13 7.24
CA GLN A 133 57.40 4.30 8.42
C GLN A 133 57.07 5.78 8.63
N GLN A 134 55.84 6.09 9.03
CA GLN A 134 55.57 7.25 9.87
C GLN A 134 54.42 6.97 10.84
N GLU A 135 54.70 7.32 12.10
CA GLU A 135 53.99 7.01 13.35
C GLU A 135 52.60 7.68 13.48
N PRO A 136 51.76 7.18 14.39
CA PRO A 136 50.40 7.69 14.63
C PRO A 136 50.38 8.83 15.67
N PRO A 137 49.53 9.86 15.49
CA PRO A 137 49.11 10.72 16.58
C PRO A 137 47.72 10.32 17.10
N THR A 138 47.75 9.83 18.34
CA THR A 138 46.90 10.13 19.50
C THR A 138 45.53 10.79 19.26
N HIS A 139 44.51 10.10 19.78
CA HIS A 139 43.15 10.59 20.10
C HIS A 139 43.11 11.96 20.78
N PRO A 140 41.99 12.68 20.62
CA PRO A 140 41.27 13.08 21.82
C PRO A 140 39.80 12.67 21.83
N ASP A 141 39.32 12.52 23.06
CA ASP A 141 38.00 12.14 23.51
C ASP A 141 36.83 12.80 22.77
N ALA A 142 35.90 11.96 22.32
CA ALA A 142 34.54 12.37 22.03
C ALA A 142 33.59 11.57 22.92
N ASP A 143 33.28 12.20 24.05
CA ASP A 143 32.18 11.89 24.94
C ASP A 143 30.87 11.94 24.15
N ALA A 144 30.29 10.77 23.88
CA ALA A 144 28.98 10.63 23.27
C ALA A 144 28.12 9.76 24.18
N SER A 145 27.44 10.44 25.10
CA SER A 145 26.28 9.94 25.85
C SER A 145 25.29 9.23 24.92
N ALA A 146 25.10 7.93 25.13
CA ALA A 146 23.99 7.18 24.57
C ALA A 146 22.77 7.25 25.50
N PRO A 147 21.56 7.56 25.00
CA PRO A 147 20.34 7.31 25.77
C PRO A 147 19.88 5.86 25.62
N SER A 148 19.53 5.26 26.76
CA SER A 148 18.82 3.99 26.89
C SER A 148 17.57 3.93 25.99
N ALA A 149 17.51 2.93 25.13
CA ALA A 149 16.25 2.45 24.56
C ALA A 149 15.74 1.27 25.40
N MET A 150 14.65 1.50 26.14
CA MET A 150 13.90 0.44 26.81
C MET A 150 13.30 -0.50 25.77
N ALA A 151 13.52 -1.79 25.99
CA ALA A 151 12.77 -2.88 25.39
C ALA A 151 11.29 -2.77 25.77
N VAL A 152 10.40 -2.93 24.79
CA VAL A 152 9.01 -3.31 25.02
C VAL A 152 8.73 -4.52 24.14
N GLU A 153 8.37 -5.60 24.81
CA GLU A 153 7.89 -6.85 24.25
C GLU A 153 6.63 -6.62 23.43
N GLU A 154 6.56 -7.18 22.22
CA GLU A 154 5.30 -7.39 21.52
C GLU A 154 5.11 -8.89 21.29
N ALA A 155 4.26 -9.45 22.14
CA ALA A 155 3.71 -10.78 21.99
C ALA A 155 2.45 -10.72 21.12
N GLY A 156 2.33 -11.65 20.18
CA GLY A 156 1.07 -12.38 20.05
C GLY A 156 0.31 -12.31 18.73
N ALA A 157 -0.03 -13.51 18.27
CA ALA A 157 -1.25 -13.89 17.55
C ALA A 157 -1.30 -13.71 16.02
N SER A 158 -0.71 -14.72 15.38
CA SER A 158 -1.25 -15.46 14.25
C SER A 158 -2.78 -15.60 14.24
N THR A 159 -3.42 -15.18 13.16
CA THR A 159 -4.69 -15.75 12.71
C THR A 159 -4.73 -15.79 11.19
N ALA A 160 -4.76 -17.01 10.66
CA ALA A 160 -5.05 -17.33 9.28
C ALA A 160 -6.50 -16.98 8.95
N ASN A 161 -6.77 -16.42 7.77
CA ASN A 161 -8.08 -16.47 7.15
C ASN A 161 -7.95 -16.59 5.63
N ASP A 162 -7.93 -17.86 5.25
CA ASP A 162 -8.54 -18.51 4.09
C ASP A 162 -9.87 -17.87 3.66
N ILE A 163 -9.97 -17.23 2.48
CA ILE A 163 -11.19 -17.15 1.66
C ILE A 163 -10.80 -17.01 0.17
N ASP A 164 -11.26 -18.00 -0.59
CA ASP A 164 -11.15 -18.26 -2.03
C ASP A 164 -12.16 -17.41 -2.89
N PRO A 165 -12.28 -17.58 -4.23
CA PRO A 165 -12.29 -16.47 -5.19
C PRO A 165 -13.66 -16.01 -5.75
N ILE A 166 -13.63 -14.79 -6.27
CA ILE A 166 -14.23 -14.29 -7.53
C ILE A 166 -15.44 -15.06 -8.07
N VAL A 167 -16.62 -14.45 -7.97
CA VAL A 167 -17.73 -14.68 -8.89
C VAL A 167 -17.84 -13.46 -9.80
N SER A 168 -17.30 -13.60 -11.02
CA SER A 168 -17.73 -12.84 -12.18
C SER A 168 -19.18 -13.19 -12.47
N ILE A 169 -20.08 -12.22 -12.42
CA ILE A 169 -21.34 -12.29 -13.15
C ILE A 169 -21.20 -11.34 -14.32
N MET A 170 -21.17 -11.97 -15.49
CA MET A 170 -21.15 -11.40 -16.82
C MET A 170 -22.45 -10.67 -17.12
N ASP A 171 -22.29 -9.67 -17.99
CA ASP A 171 -23.17 -9.23 -19.07
C ASP A 171 -24.55 -9.87 -19.15
N GLU A 172 -25.59 -9.03 -19.17
CA GLU A 172 -26.74 -9.22 -20.04
C GLU A 172 -27.26 -7.83 -20.46
N ASP A 173 -26.94 -7.49 -21.71
CA ASP A 173 -27.62 -6.50 -22.53
C ASP A 173 -29.12 -6.81 -22.57
N ASP A 174 -29.97 -5.82 -22.28
CA ASP A 174 -31.36 -5.83 -22.73
C ASP A 174 -31.64 -4.48 -23.39
N ASP A 175 -31.42 -4.48 -24.70
CA ASP A 175 -32.07 -3.61 -25.66
C ASP A 175 -33.59 -3.81 -25.56
N ILE A 176 -34.33 -2.77 -25.18
CA ILE A 176 -35.77 -2.69 -25.49
C ILE A 176 -36.05 -1.36 -26.18
N ASP A 177 -36.07 -1.44 -27.52
CA ASP A 177 -36.79 -0.55 -28.42
C ASP A 177 -38.30 -0.69 -28.18
N ILE A 178 -38.99 0.39 -27.80
CA ILE A 178 -40.37 0.73 -28.26
C ILE A 178 -40.52 2.25 -28.32
#